data_AF-A0AAD0WXJ1-F1
#
_entry.id   AF-A0AAD0WXJ1-F1
#
_cell.length_a   1.000
_cell.length_b   1.000
_cell.length_c   1.000
_cell.angle_alpha   90.00
_cell.angle_beta   90.00
_cell.angle_gamma   90.00
#
_symmetry.space_group_name_H-M   'P 1'
#
loop_
_entity.id
_entity.type
_entity.pdbx_description
1 polymer ?
#
loop_
_entity_poly.entity_id
_entity_poly.type
_entity_poly.pdbx_seq_one_letter_code
_entity_poly.pdbx_strand_id
1 'polypeptide(L)'
;MSDLRPATDALLFISVLYNHKKCNLEDIIATLGSGYERPIIFKHDFFPMKEYYSKEMGEELSRSFIFYPKPISREELVSIKVYCDELEKGHQQTSGRSFNLDPGLITLDQVLLSSGKPYSHRIYLKDGVYAELTYQFKANSYHQLEWTYPDYQHPEIIQQFNWFRSFLLAL
;
A
#
# COMPACT_ATOMS: atom_id res chain seq x y z
N MET A 1 9.23 32.18 -8.95
CA MET A 1 7.82 31.76 -8.78
C MET A 1 7.75 30.27 -9.03
N SER A 2 6.92 29.53 -8.30
CA SER A 2 6.65 28.13 -8.61
C SER A 2 5.61 28.08 -9.71
N ASP A 3 5.93 27.44 -10.83
CA ASP A 3 4.95 27.14 -11.88
C ASP A 3 4.19 25.88 -11.48
N LEU A 4 2.86 25.95 -11.48
CA LEU A 4 2.04 24.75 -11.28
C LEU A 4 2.13 23.88 -12.53
N ARG A 5 2.63 22.66 -12.37
CA ARG A 5 2.74 21.64 -13.42
C ARG A 5 1.97 20.40 -12.98
N PRO A 6 1.47 19.58 -13.92
CA PRO A 6 0.95 18.27 -13.59
C PRO A 6 1.97 17.48 -12.76
N ALA A 7 1.47 16.73 -11.78
CA ALA A 7 2.33 15.84 -11.03
C ALA A 7 2.93 14.77 -11.96
N THR A 8 4.15 14.31 -11.68
CA THR A 8 4.69 13.15 -12.39
C THR A 8 3.93 11.89 -12.02
N ASP A 9 3.88 10.93 -12.94
CA ASP A 9 3.22 9.65 -12.69
C ASP A 9 3.84 8.89 -11.50
N ALA A 10 3.06 7.94 -10.99
CA ALA A 10 3.44 7.05 -9.91
C ALA A 10 3.18 5.59 -10.30
N LEU A 11 3.80 4.66 -9.58
CA LEU A 11 3.38 3.26 -9.62
C LEU A 11 2.49 2.97 -8.42
N LEU A 12 1.46 2.15 -8.63
CA LEU A 12 0.61 1.67 -7.56
C LEU A 12 1.25 0.47 -6.86
N PHE A 13 1.18 0.46 -5.53
CA PHE A 13 1.29 -0.77 -4.75
C PHE A 13 0.10 -0.89 -3.81
N ILE A 14 -0.20 -2.12 -3.39
CA ILE A 14 -1.18 -2.39 -2.33
C ILE A 14 -0.52 -3.33 -1.33
N SER A 15 -0.49 -2.95 -0.06
CA SER A 15 -0.16 -3.89 1.01
C SER A 15 -1.41 -4.69 1.34
N VAL A 16 -1.31 -6.00 1.23
CA VAL A 16 -2.38 -6.95 1.48
C VAL A 16 -2.06 -7.70 2.76
N LEU A 17 -2.84 -7.42 3.80
CA LEU A 17 -2.82 -8.19 5.04
C LEU A 17 -4.03 -9.13 5.04
N TYR A 18 -3.82 -10.43 5.25
CA TYR A 18 -4.92 -11.39 5.16
C TYR A 18 -4.73 -12.58 6.09
N ASN A 19 -5.84 -13.18 6.50
CA ASN A 19 -5.85 -14.42 7.25
C ASN A 19 -5.88 -15.61 6.27
N HIS A 20 -4.77 -16.35 6.17
CA HIS A 20 -4.60 -17.40 5.17
C HIS A 20 -5.44 -18.67 5.43
N LYS A 21 -6.12 -18.77 6.59
CA LYS A 21 -7.18 -19.79 6.82
C LYS A 21 -8.55 -19.36 6.30
N LYS A 22 -8.78 -18.05 6.11
CA LYS A 22 -10.08 -17.50 5.68
C LYS A 22 -10.12 -17.16 4.19
N CYS A 23 -8.99 -16.77 3.59
CA CYS A 23 -8.85 -16.40 2.18
C CYS A 23 -7.41 -16.60 1.70
N ASN A 24 -7.21 -16.78 0.40
CA ASN A 24 -5.89 -16.77 -0.22
C ASN A 24 -5.66 -15.46 -1.00
N LEU A 25 -4.41 -15.20 -1.37
CA LEU A 25 -4.02 -13.95 -2.01
C LEU A 25 -4.57 -13.84 -3.44
N GLU A 26 -4.66 -14.96 -4.14
CA GLU A 26 -5.15 -15.04 -5.51
C GLU A 26 -6.62 -14.63 -5.62
N ASP A 27 -7.47 -15.09 -4.69
CA ASP A 27 -8.88 -14.70 -4.60
C ASP A 27 -9.04 -13.21 -4.24
N ILE A 28 -8.17 -12.68 -3.37
CA ILE A 28 -8.16 -11.25 -3.02
C ILE A 28 -7.80 -10.42 -4.25
N ILE A 29 -6.79 -10.82 -5.02
CA ILE A 29 -6.41 -10.13 -6.27
C ILE A 29 -7.54 -10.23 -7.29
N ALA A 30 -8.18 -11.39 -7.44
CA ALA A 30 -9.33 -11.55 -8.33
C ALA A 30 -10.50 -10.61 -7.96
N THR A 31 -10.70 -10.37 -6.66
CA THR A 31 -11.72 -9.46 -6.14
C THR A 31 -11.46 -7.99 -6.49
N LEU A 32 -10.19 -7.60 -6.73
CA LEU A 32 -9.85 -6.25 -7.21
C LEU A 32 -10.37 -5.99 -8.65
N GLY A 33 -10.66 -7.03 -9.42
CA GLY A 33 -11.23 -6.91 -10.76
C GLY A 33 -10.23 -6.56 -11.88
N SER A 34 -10.76 -6.32 -13.08
CA SER A 34 -10.00 -6.28 -14.34
C SER A 34 -8.97 -5.14 -14.45
N GLY A 35 -9.06 -4.12 -13.60
CA GLY A 35 -8.06 -3.03 -13.54
C GLY A 35 -6.75 -3.42 -12.84
N TYR A 36 -6.76 -4.56 -12.13
CA TYR A 36 -5.73 -4.95 -11.17
C TYR A 36 -5.12 -6.33 -11.49
N GLU A 37 -5.16 -6.71 -12.76
CA GLU A 37 -4.66 -7.98 -13.26
C GLU A 37 -3.13 -8.04 -13.27
N ARG A 38 -2.60 -9.26 -13.06
CA ARG A 38 -1.16 -9.58 -13.17
C ARG A 38 -0.24 -8.67 -12.34
N PRO A 39 -0.50 -8.48 -11.03
CA PRO A 39 0.46 -7.78 -10.18
C PRO A 39 1.76 -8.57 -10.07
N ILE A 40 2.84 -7.87 -9.77
CA ILE A 40 4.05 -8.51 -9.25
C ILE A 40 3.87 -8.66 -7.74
N ILE A 41 3.93 -9.89 -7.25
CA ILE A 41 3.70 -10.24 -5.84
C ILE A 41 5.05 -10.35 -5.13
N PHE A 42 5.16 -9.70 -3.98
CA PHE A 42 6.29 -9.81 -3.06
C PHE A 42 5.79 -10.25 -1.69
N LYS A 43 6.30 -11.39 -1.21
CA LYS A 43 5.99 -11.96 0.11
C LYS A 43 7.22 -11.85 0.99
N HIS A 44 7.03 -11.54 2.26
CA HIS A 44 8.12 -11.41 3.22
C HIS A 44 7.62 -11.80 4.62
N ASP A 45 8.43 -12.55 5.37
CA ASP A 45 8.02 -13.10 6.68
C ASP A 45 8.14 -12.09 7.84
N PHE A 46 8.85 -10.98 7.63
CA PHE A 46 8.92 -9.87 8.58
C PHE A 46 7.56 -9.21 8.77
N PHE A 47 6.93 -9.50 9.91
CA PHE A 47 5.64 -8.96 10.28
C PHE A 47 5.57 -8.58 11.78
N PRO A 48 6.32 -7.54 12.19
CA PRO A 48 6.43 -7.14 13.61
C PRO A 48 5.11 -6.66 14.23
N MET A 49 4.10 -6.26 13.43
CA MET A 49 2.80 -5.86 13.95
C MET A 49 1.76 -6.99 13.98
N LYS A 50 2.14 -8.25 13.74
CA LYS A 50 1.21 -9.39 13.65
C LYS A 50 0.27 -9.49 14.87
N GLU A 51 0.79 -9.36 16.08
CA GLU A 51 0.02 -9.45 17.33
C GLU A 51 -0.97 -8.30 17.50
N TYR A 52 -0.68 -7.14 16.91
CA TYR A 52 -1.62 -6.01 16.92
C TYR A 52 -2.83 -6.33 16.03
N TYR A 53 -2.58 -6.83 14.81
CA TYR A 53 -3.65 -7.15 13.85
C TYR A 53 -4.43 -8.42 14.21
N SER A 54 -3.81 -9.37 14.92
CA SER A 54 -4.45 -10.66 15.24
C SER A 54 -5.67 -10.51 16.15
N LYS A 55 -5.75 -9.42 16.92
CA LYS A 55 -6.91 -9.08 17.78
C LYS A 55 -8.21 -8.91 16.99
N GLU A 56 -8.11 -8.45 15.74
CA GLU A 56 -9.26 -8.21 14.87
C GLU A 56 -9.40 -9.30 13.80
N MET A 57 -8.29 -9.85 13.31
CA MET A 57 -8.26 -10.69 12.12
C MET A 57 -7.95 -12.18 12.40
N GLY A 58 -7.61 -12.55 13.64
CA GLY A 58 -7.15 -13.89 14.03
C GLY A 58 -5.63 -14.08 13.87
N GLU A 59 -5.10 -15.23 14.28
CA GLU A 59 -3.64 -15.43 14.43
C GLU A 59 -2.89 -15.78 13.14
N GLU A 60 -3.62 -16.30 12.14
CA GLU A 60 -3.04 -16.88 10.92
C GLU A 60 -2.84 -15.83 9.84
N LEU A 61 -2.13 -14.77 10.20
CA LEU A 61 -1.94 -13.61 9.34
C LEU A 61 -0.67 -13.71 8.50
N SER A 62 -0.81 -13.25 7.27
CA SER A 62 0.28 -13.03 6.32
C SER A 62 0.15 -11.63 5.74
N ARG A 63 1.30 -11.01 5.43
CA ARG A 63 1.36 -9.76 4.68
C ARG A 63 2.03 -10.03 3.33
N SER A 64 1.50 -9.43 2.28
CA SER A 64 2.09 -9.40 0.96
C SER A 64 2.01 -7.99 0.40
N PHE A 65 2.95 -7.65 -0.48
CA PHE A 65 2.88 -6.43 -1.27
C PHE A 65 2.60 -6.84 -2.71
N ILE A 66 1.60 -6.22 -3.32
CA ILE A 66 1.33 -6.37 -4.75
C ILE A 66 1.64 -5.05 -5.43
N PHE A 67 2.35 -5.12 -6.55
CA PHE A 67 2.84 -3.95 -7.26
C PHE A 67 2.37 -3.97 -8.71
N TYR A 68 2.03 -2.79 -9.22
CA TYR A 68 1.59 -2.60 -10.59
C TYR A 68 2.63 -1.77 -11.35
N PRO A 69 3.32 -2.35 -12.35
CA PRO A 69 4.39 -1.66 -13.06
C PRO A 69 3.89 -0.61 -14.07
N LYS A 70 2.57 -0.53 -14.29
CA LYS A 70 1.96 0.48 -15.16
C LYS A 70 1.85 1.81 -14.40
N PRO A 71 2.36 2.92 -14.95
CA PRO A 71 2.19 4.24 -14.34
C PRO A 71 0.73 4.67 -14.27
N ILE A 72 0.39 5.36 -13.19
CA ILE A 72 -0.93 5.94 -12.90
C ILE A 72 -0.79 7.40 -12.46
N SER A 73 -1.88 8.16 -12.55
CA SER A 73 -1.92 9.52 -12.02
C SER A 73 -1.90 9.49 -10.49
N ARG A 74 -1.17 10.43 -9.87
CA ARG A 74 -1.15 10.57 -8.41
C ARG A 74 -2.53 10.90 -7.84
N GLU A 75 -3.43 11.47 -8.65
CA GLU A 75 -4.79 11.84 -8.26
C GLU A 75 -5.68 10.62 -7.99
N GLU A 76 -5.33 9.45 -8.53
CA GLU A 76 -6.14 8.22 -8.40
C GLU A 76 -6.08 7.59 -7.00
N LEU A 77 -5.13 8.00 -6.15
CA LEU A 77 -4.91 7.40 -4.82
C LEU A 77 -6.19 7.43 -3.95
N VAL A 78 -6.94 8.52 -3.97
CA VAL A 78 -8.17 8.66 -3.19
C VAL A 78 -9.23 7.67 -3.66
N SER A 79 -9.52 7.63 -4.96
CA SER A 79 -10.51 6.71 -5.51
C SER A 79 -10.13 5.25 -5.29
N ILE A 80 -8.84 4.92 -5.41
CA ILE A 80 -8.36 3.55 -5.15
C ILE A 80 -8.55 3.19 -3.67
N LYS A 81 -8.25 4.09 -2.73
CA LYS A 81 -8.46 3.82 -1.29
C LYS A 81 -9.93 3.62 -0.95
N VAL A 82 -10.82 4.43 -1.51
CA VAL A 82 -12.27 4.29 -1.34
C VAL A 82 -12.73 2.93 -1.89
N TYR A 83 -12.30 2.58 -3.11
CA TYR A 83 -12.60 1.28 -3.72
C TYR A 83 -12.13 0.10 -2.85
N CYS A 84 -10.87 0.14 -2.38
CA CYS A 84 -10.34 -0.88 -1.46
C CYS A 84 -11.14 -0.97 -0.16
N ASP A 85 -11.56 0.17 0.41
CA ASP A 85 -12.37 0.21 1.64
C ASP A 85 -13.77 -0.41 1.44
N GLU A 86 -14.40 -0.15 0.31
CA GLU A 86 -15.69 -0.76 -0.06
C GLU A 86 -15.56 -2.27 -0.26
N LEU A 87 -14.50 -2.73 -0.93
CA LEU A 87 -14.22 -4.16 -1.08
C LEU A 87 -14.01 -4.83 0.28
N GLU A 88 -13.21 -4.24 1.16
CA GLU A 88 -13.00 -4.76 2.51
C GLU A 88 -14.32 -4.90 3.26
N LYS A 89 -15.18 -3.87 3.23
CA LYS A 89 -16.50 -3.87 3.88
C LYS A 89 -17.43 -4.94 3.30
N GLY A 90 -17.45 -5.10 1.98
CA GLY A 90 -18.26 -6.11 1.29
C GLY A 90 -17.88 -7.56 1.62
N HIS A 91 -16.65 -7.78 2.10
CA HIS A 91 -16.11 -9.11 2.43
C HIS A 91 -15.94 -9.34 3.95
N GLN A 92 -16.48 -8.45 4.78
CA GLN A 92 -16.47 -8.65 6.24
C GLN A 92 -17.29 -9.89 6.61
N GLN A 93 -16.68 -10.79 7.38
CA GLN A 93 -17.36 -11.94 7.94
C GLN A 93 -17.80 -11.64 9.38
N THR A 94 -18.77 -12.41 9.88
CA THR A 94 -19.22 -12.32 11.29
C THR A 94 -18.09 -12.53 12.29
N SER A 95 -17.01 -13.23 11.89
CA SER A 95 -15.82 -13.52 12.69
C SER A 95 -14.69 -12.49 12.55
N GLY A 96 -15.00 -11.27 12.08
CA GLY A 96 -14.02 -10.21 11.83
C GLY A 96 -13.56 -10.15 10.37
N ARG A 97 -12.63 -9.24 10.09
CA ARG A 97 -12.10 -9.02 8.73
C ARG A 97 -11.24 -10.20 8.26
N SER A 98 -11.45 -10.62 7.02
CA SER A 98 -10.63 -11.65 6.34
C SER A 98 -9.34 -11.06 5.77
N PHE A 99 -9.41 -9.84 5.23
CA PHE A 99 -8.26 -9.13 4.67
C PHE A 99 -8.33 -7.60 4.85
N ASN A 100 -7.22 -6.94 4.53
CA ASN A 100 -7.02 -5.51 4.48
C ASN A 100 -6.14 -5.16 3.27
N LEU A 101 -6.50 -4.06 2.61
CA LEU A 101 -5.95 -3.50 1.39
C LEU A 101 -5.57 -2.04 1.68
N ASP A 102 -4.27 -1.80 1.81
CA ASP A 102 -3.71 -0.47 2.00
C ASP A 102 -2.99 -0.03 0.72
N PRO A 103 -3.66 0.70 -0.19
CA PRO A 103 -3.05 1.18 -1.41
C PRO A 103 -2.12 2.37 -1.15
N GLY A 104 -1.07 2.46 -1.96
CA GLY A 104 -0.10 3.53 -1.90
C GLY A 104 0.59 3.78 -3.25
N LEU A 105 1.35 4.86 -3.31
CA LEU A 105 2.07 5.31 -4.51
C LEU A 105 3.57 5.23 -4.32
N ILE A 106 4.27 4.73 -5.33
CA ILE A 106 5.73 4.83 -5.48
C ILE A 106 6.00 5.94 -6.50
N THR A 107 6.85 6.90 -6.15
CA THR A 107 7.21 8.02 -7.03
C THR A 107 8.73 8.13 -7.14
N LEU A 108 9.28 9.10 -7.88
CA LEU A 108 10.74 9.26 -7.92
C LEU A 108 11.31 9.80 -6.59
N ASP A 109 10.50 10.50 -5.83
CA ASP A 109 10.89 11.28 -4.66
C ASP A 109 10.44 10.66 -3.33
N GLN A 110 9.38 9.84 -3.33
CA GLN A 110 8.77 9.33 -2.11
C GLN A 110 7.87 8.10 -2.34
N VAL A 111 7.52 7.44 -1.24
CA VAL A 111 6.43 6.46 -1.19
C VAL A 111 5.35 7.00 -0.27
N LEU A 112 4.10 6.97 -0.74
CA LEU A 112 2.92 7.41 0.00
C LEU A 112 2.02 6.21 0.31
N LEU A 113 1.45 6.17 1.51
CA LEU A 113 0.39 5.22 1.87
C LEU A 113 -0.90 5.98 2.14
N SER A 114 -2.04 5.43 1.72
CA SER A 114 -3.34 6.02 2.02
C SER A 114 -3.99 5.40 3.26
N SER A 115 -4.75 6.20 4.02
CA SER A 115 -5.46 5.75 5.20
C SER A 115 -6.79 6.48 5.40
N GLY A 116 -7.78 5.81 5.96
CA GLY A 116 -9.02 6.44 6.43
C GLY A 116 -8.95 6.99 7.86
N LYS A 117 -7.80 6.84 8.53
CA LYS A 117 -7.63 7.24 9.94
C LYS A 117 -6.75 8.49 10.04
N PRO A 118 -7.24 9.60 10.63
CA PRO A 118 -6.41 10.78 10.86
C PRO A 118 -5.28 10.47 11.85
N TYR A 119 -4.13 11.12 11.68
CA TYR A 119 -3.00 11.09 12.61
C TYR A 119 -2.12 12.32 12.40
N SER A 120 -1.24 12.64 13.35
CA SER A 120 -0.51 13.93 13.39
C SER A 120 0.29 14.27 12.13
N HIS A 121 0.91 13.29 11.48
CA HIS A 121 1.69 13.47 10.25
C HIS A 121 0.90 13.21 8.96
N ARG A 122 -0.39 12.86 9.06
CA ARG A 122 -1.22 12.50 7.91
C ARG A 122 -1.91 13.73 7.33
N ILE A 123 -1.77 13.91 6.03
CA ILE A 123 -2.34 15.03 5.30
C ILE A 123 -3.69 14.60 4.74
N TYR A 124 -4.74 15.33 5.08
CA TYR A 124 -6.06 15.10 4.48
C TYR A 124 -6.01 15.38 2.98
N LEU A 125 -6.53 14.46 2.18
CA LEU A 125 -6.68 14.64 0.73
C LEU A 125 -8.12 15.05 0.42
N LYS A 126 -9.04 14.07 0.44
CA LYS A 126 -10.45 14.18 0.08
C LYS A 126 -11.19 12.92 0.52
N ASP A 127 -12.53 12.97 0.63
CA ASP A 127 -13.41 11.80 0.79
C ASP A 127 -13.07 10.92 2.00
N GLY A 128 -12.56 11.55 3.07
CA GLY A 128 -12.14 10.85 4.30
C GLY A 128 -10.78 10.16 4.19
N VAL A 129 -10.10 10.27 3.05
CA VAL A 129 -8.79 9.70 2.79
C VAL A 129 -7.68 10.68 3.16
N TYR A 130 -6.67 10.16 3.83
CA TYR A 130 -5.44 10.84 4.20
C TYR A 130 -4.26 10.16 3.49
N ALA A 131 -3.24 10.95 3.17
CA ALA A 131 -1.94 10.44 2.76
C ALA A 131 -0.94 10.49 3.91
N GLU A 132 -0.09 9.47 3.95
CA GLU A 132 1.05 9.35 4.83
C GLU A 132 2.33 9.24 3.99
N LEU A 133 3.31 10.08 4.27
CA LEU A 133 4.65 9.91 3.71
C LEU A 133 5.32 8.70 4.37
N THR A 134 5.49 7.60 3.65
CA THR A 134 6.04 6.34 4.19
C THR A 134 7.54 6.24 3.99
N TYR A 135 8.06 6.68 2.84
CA TYR A 135 9.49 6.79 2.59
C TYR A 135 9.83 8.09 1.87
N GLN A 136 11.01 8.64 2.15
CA GLN A 136 11.62 9.71 1.37
C GLN A 136 12.82 9.16 0.59
N PHE A 137 12.95 9.49 -0.70
CA PHE A 137 14.12 9.13 -1.48
C PHE A 137 15.25 10.15 -1.27
N LYS A 138 16.41 9.68 -0.83
CA LYS A 138 17.63 10.48 -0.65
C LYS A 138 18.84 9.60 -0.83
N ALA A 139 19.96 10.16 -1.31
CA ALA A 139 21.24 9.46 -1.39
C ALA A 139 21.14 8.05 -2.03
N ASN A 140 20.41 7.94 -3.14
CA ASN A 140 20.19 6.73 -3.94
C ASN A 140 19.35 5.61 -3.28
N SER A 141 18.61 5.88 -2.21
CA SER A 141 17.65 4.92 -1.65
C SER A 141 16.42 5.61 -1.06
N TYR A 142 15.32 4.87 -0.96
CA TYR A 142 14.30 5.17 0.02
C TYR A 142 14.82 5.03 1.45
N HIS A 143 14.39 5.96 2.29
CA HIS A 143 14.63 5.99 3.72
C HIS A 143 13.29 6.06 4.46
N GLN A 144 13.18 5.26 5.52
CA GLN A 144 12.09 5.35 6.48
C GLN A 144 12.13 6.67 7.25
N LEU A 145 10.99 7.03 7.80
CA LEU A 145 10.74 8.16 8.67
C LEU A 145 10.36 7.65 10.06
N GLU A 146 10.31 8.55 11.03
CA GLU A 146 10.03 8.21 12.43
C GLU A 146 8.70 7.49 12.63
N TRP A 147 7.73 7.73 11.73
CA TRP A 147 6.40 7.15 11.77
C TRP A 147 6.17 6.03 10.74
N THR A 148 7.18 5.65 9.94
CA THR A 148 7.02 4.54 8.98
C THR A 148 6.63 3.28 9.74
N TYR A 149 5.52 2.65 9.33
CA TYR A 149 5.03 1.42 9.93
C TYR A 149 6.15 0.38 10.10
N PRO A 150 6.28 -0.28 11.28
CA PRO A 150 7.29 -1.31 11.50
C PRO A 150 7.34 -2.36 10.39
N ASP A 151 6.19 -2.80 9.87
CA ASP A 151 6.09 -3.78 8.78
C ASP A 151 6.79 -3.37 7.47
N TYR A 152 7.15 -2.09 7.31
CA TYR A 152 7.81 -1.53 6.13
C TYR A 152 9.31 -1.30 6.35
N GLN A 153 9.84 -1.50 7.55
CA GLN A 153 11.20 -1.06 7.90
C GLN A 153 12.30 -2.05 7.49
N HIS A 154 11.94 -3.26 7.03
CA HIS A 154 12.94 -4.27 6.68
C HIS A 154 13.76 -3.85 5.45
N PRO A 155 15.09 -4.02 5.45
CA PRO A 155 15.94 -3.64 4.31
C PRO A 155 15.55 -4.28 2.98
N GLU A 156 15.08 -5.53 2.96
CA GLU A 156 14.62 -6.19 1.73
C GLU A 156 13.32 -5.60 1.19
N ILE A 157 12.42 -5.16 2.08
CA ILE A 157 11.19 -4.46 1.68
C ILE A 157 11.58 -3.14 1.00
N ILE A 158 12.47 -2.37 1.63
CA ILE A 158 12.98 -1.10 1.07
C ILE A 158 13.66 -1.33 -0.29
N GLN A 159 14.45 -2.39 -0.44
CA GLN A 159 15.06 -2.76 -1.72
C GLN A 159 14.01 -3.08 -2.79
N GLN A 160 12.93 -3.78 -2.43
CA GLN A 160 11.83 -4.04 -3.35
C GLN A 160 11.18 -2.74 -3.84
N PHE A 161 10.91 -1.78 -2.95
CA PHE A 161 10.40 -0.46 -3.34
C PHE A 161 11.38 0.30 -4.24
N ASN A 162 12.68 0.25 -3.96
CA ASN A 162 13.71 0.85 -4.83
C ASN A 162 13.72 0.20 -6.22
N TRP A 163 13.55 -1.12 -6.31
CA TRP A 163 13.47 -1.83 -7.59
C TRP A 163 12.27 -1.35 -8.41
N PHE A 164 11.08 -1.25 -7.83
CA PHE A 164 9.91 -0.68 -8.54
C PHE A 164 10.11 0.77 -8.95
N ARG A 165 10.73 1.59 -8.10
CA ARG A 165 11.07 2.98 -8.46
C ARG A 165 11.91 3.04 -9.75
N SER A 166 12.78 2.06 -10.01
CA SER A 166 13.58 2.04 -11.24
C SER A 166 12.75 1.99 -12.53
N PHE A 167 11.50 1.50 -12.46
CA PHE A 167 10.63 1.43 -13.63
C PHE A 167 10.12 2.82 -14.02
N LEU A 168 9.98 3.74 -13.07
CA LEU A 168 9.64 5.15 -13.35
C LEU A 168 10.79 5.93 -14.00
N LEU A 169 12.03 5.45 -13.87
CA LEU A 169 13.20 6.06 -14.53
C LEU A 169 13.36 5.60 -15.99
N ALA A 170 12.65 4.53 -16.38
CA ALA A 170 12.75 3.92 -17.70
C ALA A 170 11.65 4.41 -18.68
N LEU A 171 10.80 5.36 -18.25
CA LEU A 171 9.73 5.99 -19.02
C LEU A 171 10.22 7.28 -19.68
#